data_AF-A0A6N7PNX0-F1
#
_entry.id   AF-A0A6N7PNX0-F1
#
_cell.length_a   1.000
_cell.length_b   1.000
_cell.length_c   1.000
_cell.angle_alpha   90.00
_cell.angle_beta   90.00
_cell.angle_gamma   90.00
#
_symmetry.space_group_name_H-M   'P 1'
#
loop_
_entity.id
_entity.type
_entity.pdbx_description
1 polymer ?
#
loop_
_entity_poly.entity_id
_entity_poly.type
_entity_poly.pdbx_seq_one_letter_code
_entity_poly.pdbx_strand_id
1 'polypeptide(L)'
;MSDKTAEAAIAGLSPDARRLLWIVTRALPPVPEALVEKVFAGESVEEEKLRLVGRMLDAFERMPPEARPEMPAMPDEVKQRIAALKAAGEPERPDITGLVGELVEARLVKRAPLSEGEAMGLEATEAAAREVAAWMEAQPEQRKGQDEAAVKVAFGERYGAAFVAAVEGKVPGGTKEAGIEAGISATSYLLGAGAFRALASMLGEAVRAANDASIVGPVVGAVEEKGGLDALLSAFEAQNDALGQAGTLAALAGHHKDAGDLGKAITLELRSLAPLARLDNVVPRAIVHLRLAELLEAAARTEESSAHLAAAILYRALSGFDFRAEIRALITRLGREQSYTLPPVATLLEDPSFADLARFVQTKGVPAADVQADLDALTAQLKQHIGG
;
A
#
# COMPACT_ATOMS: atom_id res chain seq x y z
N MET A 1 -41.42 -18.13 2.36
CA MET A 1 -42.19 -17.78 1.14
C MET A 1 -41.46 -16.78 0.23
N SER A 2 -40.19 -16.41 0.47
CA SER A 2 -39.45 -15.40 -0.35
C SER A 2 -38.45 -15.96 -1.38
N ASP A 3 -38.09 -17.25 -1.36
CA ASP A 3 -37.03 -17.76 -2.25
C ASP A 3 -37.49 -17.95 -3.70
N LYS A 4 -38.72 -18.41 -3.93
CA LYS A 4 -39.26 -18.64 -5.28
C LYS A 4 -39.43 -17.36 -6.11
N THR A 5 -39.47 -16.19 -5.47
CA THR A 5 -39.60 -14.90 -6.17
C THR A 5 -38.27 -14.42 -6.77
N ALA A 6 -37.13 -14.71 -6.12
CA ALA A 6 -35.83 -14.26 -6.63
C ALA A 6 -35.37 -15.10 -7.84
N GLU A 7 -35.53 -16.42 -7.78
CA GLU A 7 -35.22 -17.33 -8.88
C GLU A 7 -36.03 -16.98 -10.15
N ALA A 8 -37.35 -16.80 -10.01
CA ALA A 8 -38.21 -16.42 -11.12
C ALA A 8 -37.87 -15.03 -11.70
N ALA A 9 -37.51 -14.07 -10.84
CA ALA A 9 -37.07 -12.75 -11.27
C ALA A 9 -35.75 -12.84 -12.06
N ILE A 10 -34.77 -13.60 -11.57
CA ILE A 10 -33.47 -13.81 -12.24
C ILE A 10 -33.65 -14.50 -13.59
N ALA A 11 -34.54 -15.49 -13.69
CA ALA A 11 -34.81 -16.17 -14.95
C ALA A 11 -35.40 -15.22 -16.02
N GLY A 12 -36.15 -14.20 -15.59
CA GLY A 12 -36.72 -13.17 -16.46
C GLY A 12 -35.72 -12.10 -16.93
N LEU A 13 -34.53 -12.04 -16.32
CA LEU A 13 -33.53 -11.03 -16.65
C LEU A 13 -32.80 -11.32 -17.98
N SER A 14 -32.37 -10.25 -18.63
CA SER A 14 -31.41 -10.32 -19.73
C SER A 14 -30.09 -10.98 -19.27
N PRO A 15 -29.34 -11.65 -20.16
CA PRO A 15 -28.05 -12.26 -19.79
C PRO A 15 -27.06 -11.26 -19.19
N ASP A 16 -27.00 -10.04 -19.72
CA ASP A 16 -26.12 -8.99 -19.19
C ASP A 16 -26.60 -8.46 -17.84
N ALA A 17 -27.91 -8.36 -17.58
CA ALA A 17 -28.43 -8.01 -16.26
C ALA A 17 -28.13 -9.09 -15.22
N ARG A 18 -28.22 -10.38 -15.58
CA ARG A 18 -27.79 -11.48 -14.70
C ARG A 18 -26.30 -11.41 -14.39
N ARG A 19 -25.47 -11.12 -15.39
CA ARG A 19 -24.03 -10.92 -15.21
C ARG A 19 -23.74 -9.72 -14.31
N LEU A 20 -24.43 -8.60 -14.51
CA LEU A 20 -24.32 -7.42 -13.66
C LEU A 20 -24.72 -7.73 -12.22
N LEU A 21 -25.84 -8.41 -12.01
CA LEU A 21 -26.28 -8.84 -10.68
C LEU A 21 -25.23 -9.72 -10.02
N TRP A 22 -24.69 -10.69 -10.75
CA TRP A 22 -23.62 -11.55 -10.24
C TRP A 22 -22.40 -10.72 -9.80
N ILE A 23 -21.93 -9.77 -10.61
CA ILE A 23 -20.83 -8.86 -10.25
C ILE A 23 -21.17 -8.05 -8.99
N VAL A 24 -22.34 -7.40 -8.93
CA VAL A 24 -22.77 -6.58 -7.79
C VAL A 24 -22.84 -7.42 -6.51
N THR A 25 -23.29 -8.67 -6.60
CA THR A 25 -23.38 -9.58 -5.43
C THR A 25 -22.04 -10.09 -4.93
N ARG A 26 -20.92 -9.80 -5.62
CA ARG A 26 -19.56 -10.07 -5.16
C ARG A 26 -18.82 -8.81 -4.70
N ALA A 27 -19.48 -7.67 -4.79
CA ALA A 27 -19.05 -6.44 -4.16
C ALA A 27 -19.34 -6.47 -2.65
N LEU A 28 -18.63 -5.63 -1.89
CA LEU A 28 -18.97 -5.17 -0.56
C LEU A 28 -19.99 -4.03 -0.72
N PRO A 29 -21.28 -4.27 -0.43
CA PRO A 29 -22.29 -3.25 -0.61
C PRO A 29 -22.21 -2.18 0.50
N PRO A 30 -22.69 -0.96 0.22
CA PRO A 30 -23.15 -0.47 -1.08
C PRO A 30 -21.99 -0.14 -2.03
N VAL A 31 -22.13 -0.46 -3.33
CA VAL A 31 -21.07 -0.25 -4.34
C VAL A 31 -21.44 0.85 -5.36
N PRO A 32 -20.55 1.81 -5.68
CA PRO A 32 -20.86 2.87 -6.64
C PRO A 32 -21.17 2.34 -8.05
N GLU A 33 -22.20 2.84 -8.73
CA GLU A 33 -22.55 2.42 -10.10
C GLU A 33 -21.37 2.58 -11.08
N ALA A 34 -20.64 3.71 -11.00
CA ALA A 34 -19.46 3.97 -11.82
C ALA A 34 -18.33 2.96 -11.61
N LEU A 35 -18.22 2.38 -10.41
CA LEU A 35 -17.25 1.34 -10.13
C LEU A 35 -17.69 0.00 -10.74
N VAL A 36 -18.98 -0.31 -10.67
CA VAL A 36 -19.55 -1.53 -11.25
C VAL A 36 -19.43 -1.52 -12.78
N GLU A 37 -19.71 -0.40 -13.44
CA GLU A 37 -19.52 -0.25 -14.90
C GLU A 37 -18.09 -0.63 -15.31
N LYS A 38 -17.13 -0.08 -14.58
CA LYS A 38 -15.71 -0.29 -14.76
C LYS A 38 -15.29 -1.76 -14.53
N VAL A 39 -15.86 -2.44 -13.54
CA VAL A 39 -15.62 -3.88 -13.30
C VAL A 39 -16.31 -4.76 -14.35
N PHE A 40 -17.50 -4.37 -14.81
CA PHE A 40 -18.25 -5.09 -15.82
C PHE A 40 -17.49 -5.18 -17.15
N ALA A 41 -16.82 -4.10 -17.54
CA ALA A 41 -15.97 -4.06 -18.75
C ALA A 41 -14.84 -5.10 -18.70
N GLY A 42 -14.46 -5.59 -17.51
CA GLY A 42 -13.44 -6.61 -17.34
C GLY A 42 -12.00 -6.12 -17.59
N GLU A 43 -11.83 -4.82 -17.81
CA GLU A 43 -10.53 -4.18 -18.00
C GLU A 43 -9.87 -3.88 -16.65
N SER A 44 -8.59 -4.23 -16.52
CA SER A 44 -7.77 -3.91 -15.35
C SER A 44 -7.44 -2.42 -15.28
N VAL A 45 -7.07 -1.93 -14.10
CA VAL A 45 -6.66 -0.52 -13.93
C VAL A 45 -5.41 -0.19 -14.77
N GLU A 46 -4.51 -1.16 -14.92
CA GLU A 46 -3.29 -0.98 -15.72
C GLU A 46 -3.62 -0.86 -17.22
N GLU A 47 -4.50 -1.70 -17.75
CA GLU A 47 -4.93 -1.61 -19.16
C GLU A 47 -5.64 -0.29 -19.45
N GLU A 48 -6.51 0.18 -18.55
CA GLU A 48 -7.17 1.49 -18.67
C GLU A 48 -6.14 2.63 -18.75
N LYS A 49 -5.09 2.58 -17.90
CA LYS A 49 -3.97 3.53 -17.92
C LYS A 49 -3.16 3.44 -19.22
N LEU A 50 -2.84 2.23 -19.69
CA LEU A 50 -2.10 2.02 -20.93
C LEU A 50 -2.88 2.51 -22.16
N ARG A 51 -4.19 2.31 -22.21
CA ARG A 51 -5.04 2.90 -23.26
C ARG A 51 -5.04 4.41 -23.21
N LEU A 52 -5.12 5.01 -22.02
CA LEU A 52 -5.03 6.47 -21.88
C LEU A 52 -3.70 7.00 -22.43
N VAL A 53 -2.58 6.38 -22.05
CA VAL A 53 -1.25 6.71 -22.59
C VAL A 53 -1.23 6.52 -24.12
N GLY A 54 -1.79 5.43 -24.63
CA GLY A 54 -1.91 5.17 -26.06
C GLY A 54 -2.65 6.27 -26.83
N ARG A 55 -3.75 6.78 -26.27
CA ARG A 55 -4.52 7.90 -26.83
C ARG A 55 -3.76 9.22 -26.75
N MET A 56 -3.01 9.47 -25.67
CA MET A 56 -2.14 10.64 -25.55
C MET A 56 -1.04 10.62 -26.60
N LEU A 57 -0.40 9.47 -26.82
CA LEU A 57 0.60 9.28 -27.87
C LEU A 57 0.02 9.57 -29.26
N ASP A 58 -1.16 9.04 -29.58
CA ASP A 58 -1.82 9.30 -30.85
C ASP A 58 -2.15 10.80 -31.03
N ALA A 59 -2.49 11.49 -29.95
CA ALA A 59 -2.73 12.93 -29.97
C ALA A 59 -1.43 13.70 -30.26
N PHE A 60 -0.31 13.33 -29.62
CA PHE A 60 1.00 13.96 -29.86
C PHE A 60 1.51 13.71 -31.28
N GLU A 61 1.29 12.54 -31.86
CA GLU A 61 1.67 12.25 -33.25
C GLU A 61 0.94 13.14 -34.26
N ARG A 62 -0.29 13.57 -33.94
CA ARG A 62 -1.08 14.51 -34.76
C ARG A 62 -0.62 15.97 -34.61
N MET A 63 0.20 16.29 -33.62
CA MET A 63 0.74 17.64 -33.44
C MET A 63 1.93 17.88 -34.39
N PRO A 64 2.15 19.12 -34.87
CA PRO A 64 3.35 19.50 -35.60
C PRO A 64 4.62 19.14 -34.80
N PRO A 65 5.70 18.66 -35.44
CA PRO A 65 6.92 18.23 -34.74
C PRO A 65 7.46 19.27 -33.75
N GLU A 66 7.30 20.56 -34.04
CA GLU A 66 7.78 21.68 -33.25
C GLU A 66 6.95 21.91 -31.96
N ALA A 67 5.72 21.39 -31.92
CA ALA A 67 4.79 21.52 -30.79
C ALA A 67 4.67 20.23 -29.96
N ARG A 68 5.42 19.17 -30.31
CA ARG A 68 5.39 17.90 -29.58
C ARG A 68 6.14 18.07 -28.25
N PRO A 69 5.53 17.66 -27.13
CA PRO A 69 6.23 17.67 -25.86
C PRO A 69 7.42 16.70 -25.91
N GLU A 70 8.52 17.08 -25.27
CA GLU A 70 9.63 16.16 -25.05
C GLU A 70 9.16 15.04 -24.12
N MET A 71 9.23 13.80 -24.60
CA MET A 71 8.75 12.65 -23.86
C MET A 71 9.92 11.86 -23.28
N PRO A 72 9.82 11.40 -22.02
CA PRO A 72 10.78 10.45 -21.49
C PRO A 72 10.75 9.16 -22.31
N ALA A 73 11.91 8.51 -22.45
CA ALA A 73 12.02 7.25 -23.18
C ALA A 73 11.09 6.19 -22.54
N MET A 74 10.17 5.66 -23.35
CA MET A 74 9.26 4.61 -22.92
C MET A 74 9.90 3.22 -23.12
N PRO A 75 9.84 2.32 -22.12
CA PRO A 75 10.30 0.94 -22.28
C PRO A 75 9.58 0.21 -23.41
N ASP A 76 10.28 -0.66 -24.13
CA ASP A 76 9.72 -1.36 -25.30
C ASP A 76 8.58 -2.30 -24.93
N GLU A 77 8.62 -2.92 -23.76
CA GLU A 77 7.53 -3.73 -23.22
C GLU A 77 6.23 -2.93 -23.10
N VAL A 78 6.30 -1.68 -22.61
CA VAL A 78 5.14 -0.79 -22.48
C VAL A 78 4.59 -0.44 -23.86
N LYS A 79 5.45 -0.12 -24.83
CA LYS A 79 5.03 0.16 -26.21
C LYS A 79 4.31 -1.04 -26.83
N GLN A 80 4.84 -2.25 -26.64
CA GLN A 80 4.24 -3.48 -27.14
C GLN A 80 2.87 -3.73 -26.53
N ARG A 81 2.71 -3.53 -25.21
CA ARG A 81 1.41 -3.66 -24.53
C ARG A 81 0.39 -2.63 -25.02
N ILE A 82 0.79 -1.37 -25.21
CA ILE A 82 -0.08 -0.34 -25.79
C ILE A 82 -0.52 -0.74 -27.21
N ALA A 83 0.40 -1.21 -28.05
CA ALA A 83 0.08 -1.66 -29.40
C ALA A 83 -0.89 -2.85 -29.41
N ALA A 84 -0.71 -3.82 -28.50
CA ALA A 84 -1.62 -4.95 -28.34
C ALA A 84 -3.03 -4.52 -27.92
N LEU A 85 -3.14 -3.59 -26.97
CA LEU A 85 -4.45 -3.05 -26.54
C LEU A 85 -5.15 -2.26 -27.64
N LYS A 86 -4.39 -1.49 -28.45
CA LYS A 86 -4.94 -0.83 -29.64
C LYS A 86 -5.50 -1.84 -30.64
N ALA A 87 -4.77 -2.92 -30.90
CA ALA A 87 -5.20 -3.98 -31.81
C ALA A 87 -6.44 -4.73 -31.30
N ALA A 88 -6.58 -4.90 -29.98
CA ALA A 88 -7.74 -5.56 -29.36
C ALA A 88 -9.04 -4.74 -29.45
N GLY A 89 -8.98 -3.43 -29.76
CA GLY A 89 -10.15 -2.55 -29.76
C GLY A 89 -10.62 -2.19 -28.34
N GLU A 90 -11.63 -1.32 -28.22
CA GLU A 90 -12.20 -0.93 -26.92
C GLU A 90 -13.09 -2.06 -26.34
N PRO A 91 -13.10 -2.26 -25.01
CA PRO A 91 -13.95 -3.26 -24.38
C PRO A 91 -15.44 -2.93 -24.57
N GLU A 92 -16.28 -3.97 -24.65
CA GLU A 92 -17.73 -3.82 -24.72
C GLU A 92 -18.26 -3.15 -23.43
N ARG A 93 -18.97 -2.04 -23.59
CA ARG A 93 -19.60 -1.29 -22.49
C ARG A 93 -21.11 -1.26 -22.73
N PRO A 94 -21.89 -2.16 -22.10
CA PRO A 94 -23.35 -2.08 -22.21
C PRO A 94 -23.88 -0.85 -21.48
N ASP A 95 -25.14 -0.51 -21.73
CA ASP A 95 -25.86 0.50 -20.97
C ASP A 95 -26.10 0.01 -19.53
N ILE A 96 -25.12 0.24 -18.66
CA ILE A 96 -25.19 -0.13 -17.24
C ILE A 96 -26.39 0.53 -16.55
N THR A 97 -26.76 1.75 -16.95
CA THR A 97 -27.90 2.45 -16.35
C THR A 97 -29.20 1.69 -16.62
N GLY A 98 -29.40 1.26 -17.87
CA GLY A 98 -30.52 0.41 -18.26
C GLY A 98 -30.54 -0.92 -17.50
N LEU A 99 -29.39 -1.60 -17.40
CA LEU A 99 -29.27 -2.87 -16.68
C LEU A 99 -29.55 -2.71 -15.16
N VAL A 100 -29.06 -1.64 -14.53
CA VAL A 100 -29.38 -1.33 -13.12
C VAL A 100 -30.87 -1.09 -12.94
N GLY A 101 -31.52 -0.39 -13.88
CA GLY A 101 -32.97 -0.20 -13.89
C GLY A 101 -33.72 -1.52 -13.84
N GLU A 102 -33.33 -2.48 -14.69
CA GLU A 102 -33.89 -3.83 -14.74
C GLU A 102 -33.78 -4.55 -13.37
N LEU A 103 -32.60 -4.48 -12.73
CA LEU A 103 -32.36 -5.11 -11.42
C LEU A 103 -33.17 -4.47 -10.28
N VAL A 104 -33.36 -3.15 -10.33
CA VAL A 104 -34.15 -2.41 -9.33
C VAL A 104 -35.65 -2.67 -9.51
N GLU A 105 -36.15 -2.69 -10.75
CA GLU A 105 -37.54 -3.04 -11.06
C GLU A 105 -37.87 -4.47 -10.63
N ALA A 106 -36.93 -5.40 -10.83
CA ALA A 106 -37.02 -6.78 -10.35
C ALA A 106 -36.86 -6.94 -8.82
N ARG A 107 -36.54 -5.85 -8.09
CA ARG A 107 -36.29 -5.83 -6.64
C ARG A 107 -35.15 -6.75 -6.18
N LEU A 108 -34.19 -7.02 -7.07
CA LEU A 108 -33.01 -7.83 -6.76
C LEU A 108 -31.89 -6.98 -6.16
N VAL A 109 -31.87 -5.70 -6.53
CA VAL A 109 -30.96 -4.66 -6.03
C VAL A 109 -31.77 -3.45 -5.58
N LYS A 110 -31.29 -2.75 -4.56
CA LYS A 110 -31.78 -1.42 -4.17
C LYS A 110 -30.65 -0.40 -4.25
N ARG A 111 -31.01 0.88 -4.44
CA ARG A 111 -30.07 1.98 -4.27
C ARG A 111 -29.98 2.35 -2.79
N ALA A 112 -28.78 2.39 -2.24
CA ALA A 112 -28.51 2.73 -0.85
C ALA A 112 -27.41 3.81 -0.76
N PRO A 113 -27.43 4.72 0.23
CA PRO A 113 -26.38 5.72 0.39
C PRO A 113 -25.00 5.08 0.59
N LEU A 114 -23.96 5.60 -0.07
CA LEU A 114 -22.58 5.15 0.08
C LEU A 114 -21.93 5.62 1.39
N SER A 115 -22.36 6.80 1.87
CA SER A 115 -21.93 7.43 3.12
C SER A 115 -23.02 8.41 3.59
N GLU A 116 -22.75 9.26 4.58
CA GLU A 116 -23.69 10.29 5.08
C GLU A 116 -24.04 11.40 4.05
N GLY A 117 -23.77 11.19 2.75
CA GLY A 117 -24.05 12.13 1.66
C GLY A 117 -25.10 11.64 0.64
N GLU A 118 -25.22 12.39 -0.46
CA GLU A 118 -26.20 12.13 -1.53
C GLU A 118 -25.77 11.02 -2.52
N ALA A 119 -24.53 10.54 -2.43
CA ALA A 119 -24.01 9.53 -3.35
C ALA A 119 -24.66 8.17 -3.08
N MET A 120 -25.27 7.58 -4.10
CA MET A 120 -25.97 6.29 -4.02
C MET A 120 -25.13 5.17 -4.64
N GLY A 121 -25.15 4.01 -4.00
CA GLY A 121 -24.58 2.77 -4.47
C GLY A 121 -25.64 1.68 -4.60
N LEU A 122 -25.20 0.53 -5.09
CA LEU A 122 -26.02 -0.66 -5.30
C LEU A 122 -25.83 -1.63 -4.14
N GLU A 123 -26.93 -2.14 -3.61
CA GLU A 123 -26.96 -3.20 -2.61
C GLU A 123 -27.89 -4.32 -3.08
N ALA A 124 -27.33 -5.51 -3.30
CA ALA A 124 -28.11 -6.69 -3.65
C ALA A 124 -28.67 -7.37 -2.40
N THR A 125 -29.83 -8.00 -2.52
CA THR A 125 -30.39 -8.80 -1.43
C THR A 125 -29.63 -10.12 -1.26
N GLU A 126 -29.58 -10.67 -0.04
CA GLU A 126 -28.94 -11.97 0.22
C GLU A 126 -29.55 -13.10 -0.63
N ALA A 127 -30.87 -13.07 -0.82
CA ALA A 127 -31.57 -14.02 -1.68
C ALA A 127 -31.08 -13.90 -3.14
N ALA A 128 -31.02 -12.68 -3.69
CA ALA A 128 -30.50 -12.47 -5.04
C ALA A 128 -29.04 -12.93 -5.18
N ALA A 129 -28.20 -12.67 -4.17
CA ALA A 129 -26.80 -13.09 -4.16
C ALA A 129 -26.63 -14.61 -4.20
N ARG A 130 -27.46 -15.35 -3.46
CA ARG A 130 -27.47 -16.82 -3.45
C ARG A 130 -28.01 -17.39 -4.76
N GLU A 131 -29.16 -16.92 -5.21
CA GLU A 131 -29.80 -17.46 -6.42
C GLU A 131 -28.99 -17.16 -7.68
N VAL A 132 -28.40 -15.95 -7.81
CA VAL A 132 -27.55 -15.64 -8.96
C VAL A 132 -26.24 -16.44 -8.94
N ALA A 133 -25.73 -16.81 -7.75
CA ALA A 133 -24.58 -17.70 -7.62
C ALA A 133 -24.89 -19.07 -8.26
N ALA A 134 -25.99 -19.68 -7.81
CA ALA A 134 -26.43 -20.98 -8.29
C ALA A 134 -26.71 -20.95 -9.81
N TRP A 135 -27.35 -19.88 -10.28
CA TRP A 135 -27.58 -19.66 -11.71
C TRP A 135 -26.27 -19.65 -12.50
N MET A 136 -25.29 -18.84 -12.06
CA MET A 136 -24.02 -18.68 -12.76
C MET A 136 -23.16 -19.94 -12.68
N GLU A 137 -23.31 -20.79 -11.68
CA GLU A 137 -22.67 -22.11 -11.61
C GLU A 137 -23.27 -23.09 -12.61
N ALA A 138 -24.60 -23.06 -12.80
CA ALA A 138 -25.26 -23.85 -13.82
C ALA A 138 -25.00 -23.36 -15.26
N GLN A 139 -24.71 -22.06 -15.43
CA GLN A 139 -24.54 -21.39 -16.73
C GLN A 139 -23.24 -20.55 -16.77
N PRO A 140 -22.06 -21.19 -16.67
CA PRO A 140 -20.77 -20.49 -16.56
C PRO A 140 -20.43 -19.63 -17.78
N GLU A 141 -20.97 -19.94 -18.97
CA GLU A 141 -20.79 -19.15 -20.19
C GLU A 141 -21.33 -17.72 -20.06
N GLN A 142 -22.33 -17.49 -19.20
CA GLN A 142 -22.89 -16.15 -18.96
C GLN A 142 -21.96 -15.24 -18.17
N ARG A 143 -20.90 -15.79 -17.56
CA ARG A 143 -19.87 -15.00 -16.90
C ARG A 143 -18.92 -14.33 -17.89
N LYS A 144 -19.02 -14.63 -19.20
CA LYS A 144 -18.10 -14.18 -20.26
C LYS A 144 -16.62 -14.40 -19.88
N GLY A 145 -16.32 -15.56 -19.29
CA GLY A 145 -14.97 -15.95 -18.88
C GLY A 145 -14.45 -15.35 -17.57
N GLN A 146 -15.25 -14.55 -16.86
CA GLN A 146 -14.88 -14.04 -15.54
C GLN A 146 -15.15 -15.08 -14.45
N ASP A 147 -14.22 -15.21 -13.51
CA ASP A 147 -14.44 -15.92 -12.25
C ASP A 147 -14.60 -14.92 -11.09
N GLU A 148 -15.00 -15.44 -9.92
CA GLU A 148 -15.25 -14.60 -8.76
C GLU A 148 -13.96 -13.91 -8.25
N ALA A 149 -12.81 -14.58 -8.36
CA ALA A 149 -11.55 -14.01 -7.93
C ALA A 149 -11.17 -12.81 -8.81
N ALA A 150 -11.34 -12.91 -10.12
CA ALA A 150 -11.11 -11.84 -11.09
C ALA A 150 -12.02 -10.63 -10.82
N VAL A 151 -13.30 -10.85 -10.51
CA VAL A 151 -14.22 -9.77 -10.13
C VAL A 151 -13.76 -9.06 -8.85
N LYS A 152 -13.37 -9.82 -7.82
CA LYS A 152 -12.83 -9.26 -6.57
C LYS A 152 -11.53 -8.49 -6.83
N VAL A 153 -10.61 -9.03 -7.63
CA VAL A 153 -9.39 -8.33 -8.01
C VAL A 153 -9.70 -7.01 -8.70
N ALA A 154 -10.63 -7.00 -9.65
CA ALA A 154 -11.01 -5.78 -10.36
C ALA A 154 -11.59 -4.70 -9.42
N PHE A 155 -12.42 -5.08 -8.43
CA PHE A 155 -12.84 -4.14 -7.38
C PHE A 155 -11.65 -3.69 -6.53
N GLY A 156 -10.82 -4.63 -6.09
CA GLY A 156 -9.65 -4.38 -5.26
C GLY A 156 -8.66 -3.39 -5.87
N GLU A 157 -8.31 -3.57 -7.14
CA GLU A 157 -7.41 -2.67 -7.87
C GLU A 157 -7.97 -1.25 -8.00
N ARG A 158 -9.28 -1.10 -8.21
CA ARG A 158 -9.92 0.20 -8.40
C ARG A 158 -10.02 0.97 -7.09
N TYR A 159 -10.40 0.30 -6.00
CA TYR A 159 -10.30 0.89 -4.65
C TYR A 159 -8.85 1.19 -4.28
N GLY A 160 -7.92 0.31 -4.66
CA GLY A 160 -6.49 0.50 -4.43
C GLY A 160 -5.92 1.72 -5.16
N ALA A 161 -6.34 1.95 -6.40
CA ALA A 161 -5.98 3.14 -7.15
C ALA A 161 -6.51 4.43 -6.51
N ALA A 162 -7.73 4.41 -5.98
CA ALA A 162 -8.28 5.54 -5.22
C ALA A 162 -7.50 5.80 -3.92
N PHE A 163 -7.13 4.73 -3.20
CA PHE A 163 -6.28 4.83 -2.01
C PHE A 163 -4.90 5.42 -2.32
N VAL A 164 -4.21 4.92 -3.34
CA VAL A 164 -2.90 5.46 -3.75
C VAL A 164 -3.01 6.93 -4.16
N ALA A 165 -4.04 7.29 -4.93
CA ALA A 165 -4.27 8.70 -5.29
C ALA A 165 -4.49 9.59 -4.06
N ALA A 166 -5.18 9.08 -3.03
CA ALA A 166 -5.39 9.80 -1.78
C ALA A 166 -4.08 10.00 -1.01
N VAL A 167 -3.23 8.96 -0.94
CA VAL A 167 -1.91 9.02 -0.32
C VAL A 167 -0.99 10.03 -1.01
N GLU A 168 -1.09 10.17 -2.33
CA GLU A 168 -0.34 11.15 -3.12
C GLU A 168 -0.90 12.58 -3.03
N GLY A 169 -2.02 12.81 -2.34
CA GLY A 169 -2.70 14.10 -2.30
C GLY A 169 -3.33 14.51 -3.63
N LYS A 170 -3.56 13.55 -4.54
CA LYS A 170 -4.09 13.77 -5.90
C LYS A 170 -5.61 13.60 -6.00
N VAL A 171 -6.34 13.56 -4.89
CA VAL A 171 -7.82 13.49 -4.90
C VAL A 171 -8.40 14.88 -4.64
N PRO A 172 -8.89 15.59 -5.68
CA PRO A 172 -9.52 16.90 -5.48
C PRO A 172 -10.81 16.72 -4.66
N GLY A 173 -10.87 17.36 -3.49
CA GLY A 173 -12.04 17.30 -2.60
C GLY A 173 -12.21 15.97 -1.84
N GLY A 174 -11.26 15.03 -1.95
CA GLY A 174 -11.28 13.79 -1.17
C GLY A 174 -10.74 14.00 0.24
N THR A 175 -11.37 13.35 1.23
CA THR A 175 -10.87 13.35 2.61
C THR A 175 -9.85 12.23 2.81
N LYS A 176 -9.02 12.37 3.84
CA LYS A 176 -8.07 11.33 4.26
C LYS A 176 -8.81 10.05 4.64
N GLU A 177 -9.94 10.20 5.30
CA GLU A 177 -10.83 9.12 5.76
C GLU A 177 -11.34 8.31 4.57
N ALA A 178 -11.80 8.97 3.50
CA ALA A 178 -12.23 8.29 2.27
C ALA A 178 -11.09 7.49 1.61
N GLY A 179 -9.86 8.01 1.67
CA GLY A 179 -8.66 7.28 1.22
C GLY A 179 -8.42 6.01 2.04
N ILE A 180 -8.52 6.10 3.38
CA ILE A 180 -8.37 4.95 4.28
C ILE A 180 -9.47 3.91 4.01
N GLU A 181 -10.73 4.33 3.90
CA GLU A 181 -11.86 3.44 3.58
C GLU A 181 -11.69 2.72 2.25
N ALA A 182 -11.20 3.43 1.23
CA ALA A 182 -10.85 2.83 -0.06
C ALA A 182 -9.74 1.78 0.11
N GLY A 183 -8.69 2.07 0.88
CA GLY A 183 -7.61 1.11 1.14
C GLY A 183 -8.06 -0.14 1.89
N ILE A 184 -8.94 0.00 2.89
CA ILE A 184 -9.52 -1.12 3.66
C ILE A 184 -10.44 -1.96 2.75
N SER A 185 -11.21 -1.31 1.89
CA SER A 185 -12.06 -1.99 0.89
C SER A 185 -11.20 -2.79 -0.09
N ALA A 186 -10.16 -2.16 -0.65
CA ALA A 186 -9.19 -2.81 -1.53
C ALA A 186 -8.56 -4.05 -0.88
N THR A 187 -8.12 -3.90 0.37
CA THR A 187 -7.56 -4.98 1.18
C THR A 187 -8.54 -6.15 1.31
N SER A 188 -9.80 -5.87 1.63
CA SER A 188 -10.82 -6.90 1.80
C SER A 188 -11.06 -7.70 0.50
N TYR A 189 -11.10 -7.02 -0.64
CA TYR A 189 -11.25 -7.68 -1.94
C TYR A 189 -10.02 -8.51 -2.32
N LEU A 190 -8.82 -7.92 -2.23
CA LEU A 190 -7.59 -8.57 -2.67
C LEU A 190 -7.24 -9.78 -1.78
N LEU A 191 -7.44 -9.68 -0.46
CA LEU A 191 -7.30 -10.83 0.43
C LEU A 191 -8.35 -11.90 0.14
N GLY A 192 -9.61 -11.52 -0.07
CA GLY A 192 -10.69 -12.45 -0.40
C GLY A 192 -10.50 -13.16 -1.75
N ALA A 193 -9.67 -12.61 -2.63
CA ALA A 193 -9.28 -13.22 -3.90
C ALA A 193 -7.94 -13.98 -3.84
N GLY A 194 -7.22 -13.96 -2.71
CA GLY A 194 -5.85 -14.47 -2.62
C GLY A 194 -4.83 -13.71 -3.48
N ALA A 195 -5.14 -12.47 -3.87
CA ALA A 195 -4.36 -11.66 -4.80
C ALA A 195 -3.24 -10.89 -4.09
N PHE A 196 -2.39 -11.60 -3.34
CA PHE A 196 -1.33 -10.99 -2.52
C PHE A 196 -0.32 -10.19 -3.32
N ARG A 197 -0.06 -10.56 -4.59
CA ARG A 197 0.82 -9.80 -5.48
C ARG A 197 0.27 -8.39 -5.77
N ALA A 198 -1.01 -8.29 -6.09
CA ALA A 198 -1.68 -7.01 -6.33
C ALA A 198 -1.74 -6.18 -5.04
N LEU A 199 -2.01 -6.82 -3.89
CA LEU A 199 -2.00 -6.15 -2.59
C LEU A 199 -0.61 -5.59 -2.23
N ALA A 200 0.44 -6.38 -2.45
CA ALA A 200 1.83 -5.94 -2.27
C ALA A 200 2.18 -4.78 -3.21
N SER A 201 1.80 -4.84 -4.48
CA SER A 201 2.03 -3.73 -5.42
C SER A 201 1.37 -2.44 -4.95
N MET A 202 0.09 -2.52 -4.55
CA MET A 202 -0.68 -1.38 -4.04
C MET A 202 -0.04 -0.77 -2.78
N LEU A 203 0.26 -1.60 -1.78
CA LEU A 203 0.86 -1.11 -0.53
C LEU A 203 2.29 -0.63 -0.72
N GLY A 204 3.07 -1.29 -1.58
CA GLY A 204 4.42 -0.88 -1.95
C GLY A 204 4.44 0.49 -2.63
N GLU A 205 3.50 0.76 -3.52
CA GLU A 205 3.31 2.09 -4.10
C GLU A 205 2.90 3.12 -3.03
N ALA A 206 1.91 2.78 -2.20
CA ALA A 206 1.43 3.67 -1.14
C ALA A 206 2.53 4.04 -0.13
N VAL A 207 3.35 3.10 0.35
CA VAL A 207 4.41 3.42 1.34
C VAL A 207 5.52 4.28 0.75
N ARG A 208 5.77 4.21 -0.56
CA ARG A 208 6.76 5.08 -1.24
C ARG A 208 6.19 6.46 -1.53
N ALA A 209 4.90 6.54 -1.83
CA ALA A 209 4.19 7.78 -2.07
C ALA A 209 3.84 8.53 -0.78
N ALA A 210 3.69 7.81 0.34
CA ALA A 210 3.19 8.35 1.58
C ALA A 210 4.12 9.41 2.16
N ASN A 211 3.65 10.66 2.09
CA ASN A 211 4.14 11.73 2.94
C ASN A 211 3.58 11.63 4.36
N ASP A 212 2.49 10.88 4.56
CA ASP A 212 1.81 10.70 5.85
C ASP A 212 1.54 9.21 6.14
N ALA A 213 2.28 8.66 7.10
CA ALA A 213 2.17 7.26 7.51
C ALA A 213 0.81 6.91 8.13
N SER A 214 0.06 7.90 8.63
CA SER A 214 -1.24 7.67 9.29
C SER A 214 -2.39 7.39 8.31
N ILE A 215 -2.15 7.48 6.99
CA ILE A 215 -3.09 6.96 5.97
C ILE A 215 -2.84 5.47 5.70
N VAL A 216 -1.56 5.07 5.60
CA VAL A 216 -1.20 3.69 5.23
C VAL A 216 -1.31 2.74 6.41
N GLY A 217 -0.97 3.19 7.62
CA GLY A 217 -1.01 2.38 8.84
C GLY A 217 -2.34 1.64 9.06
N PRO A 218 -3.51 2.32 9.07
CA PRO A 218 -4.81 1.66 9.24
C PRO A 218 -5.13 0.60 8.17
N VAL A 219 -4.72 0.84 6.92
CA VAL A 219 -4.94 -0.12 5.81
C VAL A 219 -4.11 -1.38 6.02
N VAL A 220 -2.85 -1.24 6.45
CA VAL A 220 -2.01 -2.41 6.79
C VAL A 220 -2.52 -3.09 8.06
N GLY A 221 -3.06 -2.33 9.03
CA GLY A 221 -3.75 -2.87 10.20
C GLY A 221 -4.89 -3.83 9.81
N ALA A 222 -5.72 -3.43 8.85
CA ALA A 222 -6.79 -4.28 8.32
C ALA A 222 -6.27 -5.56 7.65
N VAL A 223 -5.07 -5.54 7.04
CA VAL A 223 -4.42 -6.75 6.52
C VAL A 223 -4.06 -7.70 7.66
N GLU A 224 -3.47 -7.16 8.74
CA GLU A 224 -3.06 -7.94 9.90
C GLU A 224 -4.27 -8.56 10.62
N GLU A 225 -5.32 -7.78 10.88
CA GLU A 225 -6.56 -8.24 11.53
C GLU A 225 -7.23 -9.39 10.76
N LYS A 226 -7.13 -9.38 9.43
CA LYS A 226 -7.65 -10.44 8.55
C LYS A 226 -6.69 -11.62 8.37
N GLY A 227 -5.55 -11.63 9.07
CA GLY A 227 -4.56 -12.71 9.01
C GLY A 227 -3.76 -12.77 7.70
N GLY A 228 -3.73 -11.68 6.91
CA GLY A 228 -3.10 -11.63 5.59
C GLY A 228 -1.63 -11.20 5.59
N LEU A 229 -1.06 -10.81 6.74
CA LEU A 229 0.25 -10.15 6.81
C LEU A 229 1.40 -11.02 6.29
N ASP A 230 1.51 -12.28 6.71
CA ASP A 230 2.66 -13.12 6.31
C ASP A 230 2.63 -13.47 4.82
N ALA A 231 1.43 -13.69 4.25
CA ALA A 231 1.26 -13.90 2.82
C ALA A 231 1.58 -12.63 2.01
N LEU A 232 1.21 -11.45 2.53
CA LEU A 232 1.62 -10.16 1.96
C LEU A 232 3.15 -9.97 1.98
N LEU A 233 3.81 -10.25 3.10
CA LEU A 233 5.27 -10.14 3.23
C LEU A 233 5.99 -11.11 2.26
N SER A 234 5.46 -12.33 2.12
CA SER A 234 5.95 -13.31 1.14
C SER A 234 5.78 -12.81 -0.30
N ALA A 235 4.68 -12.12 -0.60
CA ALA A 235 4.45 -11.54 -1.92
C ALA A 235 5.40 -10.36 -2.24
N PHE A 236 5.80 -9.56 -1.25
CA PHE A 236 6.86 -8.56 -1.44
C PHE A 236 8.21 -9.22 -1.74
N GLU A 237 8.55 -10.29 -1.00
CA GLU A 237 9.79 -11.04 -1.23
C GLU A 237 9.83 -11.67 -2.63
N ALA A 238 8.74 -12.30 -3.06
CA ALA A 238 8.62 -12.85 -4.42
C ALA A 238 8.75 -11.79 -5.53
N GLN A 239 8.43 -10.53 -5.22
CA GLN A 239 8.60 -9.38 -6.12
C GLN A 239 9.95 -8.69 -5.97
N ASN A 240 10.82 -9.18 -5.09
CA ASN A 240 12.09 -8.55 -4.72
C ASN A 240 11.93 -7.08 -4.25
N ASP A 241 10.83 -6.77 -3.59
CA ASP A 241 10.49 -5.42 -3.15
C ASP A 241 10.77 -5.23 -1.65
N ALA A 242 12.06 -5.18 -1.32
CA ALA A 242 12.52 -5.03 0.06
C ALA A 242 12.07 -3.71 0.70
N LEU A 243 11.98 -2.62 -0.07
CA LEU A 243 11.52 -1.32 0.43
C LEU A 243 10.02 -1.34 0.72
N GLY A 244 9.20 -1.93 -0.16
CA GLY A 244 7.76 -2.12 0.07
C GLY A 244 7.49 -2.95 1.31
N GLN A 245 8.24 -4.05 1.48
CA GLN A 245 8.15 -4.92 2.65
C GLN A 245 8.48 -4.19 3.95
N ALA A 246 9.63 -3.50 4.01
CA ALA A 246 10.04 -2.74 5.18
C ALA A 246 9.10 -1.58 5.48
N GLY A 247 8.67 -0.85 4.45
CA GLY A 247 7.73 0.27 4.58
C GLY A 247 6.38 -0.16 5.12
N THR A 248 5.88 -1.32 4.70
CA THR A 248 4.61 -1.89 5.19
C THR A 248 4.72 -2.27 6.68
N LEU A 249 5.82 -2.91 7.08
CA LEU A 249 6.08 -3.22 8.49
C LEU A 249 6.20 -1.95 9.35
N ALA A 250 6.90 -0.92 8.86
CA ALA A 250 7.02 0.36 9.55
C ALA A 250 5.68 1.11 9.65
N ALA A 251 4.85 1.08 8.60
CA ALA A 251 3.51 1.67 8.64
C ALA A 251 2.62 0.98 9.68
N LEU A 252 2.69 -0.36 9.76
CA LEU A 252 1.98 -1.13 10.78
C LEU A 252 2.54 -0.85 12.19
N ALA A 253 3.85 -0.68 12.34
CA ALA A 253 4.46 -0.29 13.61
C ALA A 253 3.95 1.09 14.08
N GLY A 254 3.87 2.05 13.16
CA GLY A 254 3.26 3.37 13.42
C GLY A 254 1.81 3.24 13.88
N HIS A 255 1.01 2.41 13.21
CA HIS A 255 -0.37 2.15 13.62
C HIS A 255 -0.49 1.59 15.04
N HIS A 256 0.35 0.61 15.41
CA HIS A 256 0.36 0.06 16.77
C HIS A 256 0.89 1.04 17.82
N LYS A 257 1.86 1.88 17.46
CA LYS A 257 2.33 2.98 18.31
C LYS A 257 1.19 3.94 18.62
N ASP A 258 0.41 4.34 17.62
CA ASP A 258 -0.73 5.25 17.78
C ASP A 258 -1.84 4.62 18.64
N ALA A 259 -1.98 3.29 18.59
CA ALA A 259 -2.86 2.53 19.48
C ALA A 259 -2.29 2.30 20.90
N GLY A 260 -1.05 2.72 21.17
CA GLY A 260 -0.37 2.57 22.46
C GLY A 260 0.35 1.23 22.67
N ASP A 261 0.36 0.32 21.69
CA ASP A 261 1.09 -0.95 21.75
C ASP A 261 2.55 -0.77 21.29
N LEU A 262 3.35 -0.17 22.17
CA LEU A 262 4.78 0.06 21.92
C LEU A 262 5.56 -1.25 21.74
N GLY A 263 5.18 -2.33 22.43
CA GLY A 263 5.87 -3.61 22.33
C GLY A 263 5.74 -4.22 20.92
N LYS A 264 4.53 -4.18 20.36
CA LYS A 264 4.28 -4.63 18.99
C LYS A 264 4.91 -3.70 17.96
N ALA A 265 4.86 -2.38 18.17
CA ALA A 265 5.53 -1.41 17.31
C ALA A 265 7.05 -1.67 17.22
N ILE A 266 7.72 -1.89 18.36
CA ILE A 266 9.16 -2.22 18.41
C ILE A 266 9.44 -3.53 17.66
N THR A 267 8.63 -4.57 17.88
CA THR A 267 8.78 -5.87 17.22
C THR A 267 8.68 -5.74 15.70
N LEU A 268 7.74 -4.94 15.20
CA LEU A 268 7.54 -4.72 13.77
C LEU A 268 8.67 -3.91 13.13
N GLU A 269 9.21 -2.90 13.81
CA GLU A 269 10.38 -2.17 13.31
C GLU A 269 11.66 -3.03 13.33
N LEU A 270 11.83 -3.89 14.34
CA LEU A 270 12.93 -4.87 14.32
C LEU A 270 12.80 -5.82 13.12
N ARG A 271 11.57 -6.31 12.83
CA ARG A 271 11.29 -7.13 11.64
C ARG A 271 11.55 -6.39 10.33
N SER A 272 11.43 -5.05 10.30
CA SER A 272 11.64 -4.24 9.11
C SER A 272 13.11 -4.14 8.69
N LEU A 273 14.07 -4.41 9.60
CA LEU A 273 15.51 -4.44 9.29
C LEU A 273 15.90 -5.59 8.35
N ALA A 274 15.32 -6.79 8.54
CA ALA A 274 15.66 -7.97 7.76
C ALA A 274 15.53 -7.79 6.24
N PRO A 275 14.41 -7.28 5.68
CA PRO A 275 14.34 -7.03 4.24
C PRO A 275 15.34 -5.97 3.77
N LEU A 276 15.66 -4.96 4.59
CA LEU A 276 16.59 -3.88 4.25
C LEU A 276 18.06 -4.32 4.25
N ALA A 277 18.40 -5.41 4.93
CA ALA A 277 19.73 -6.03 4.88
C ALA A 277 20.09 -6.52 3.46
N ARG A 278 19.08 -6.78 2.61
CA ARG A 278 19.26 -7.16 1.20
C ARG A 278 19.61 -6.00 0.27
N LEU A 279 19.53 -4.75 0.75
CA LEU A 279 19.80 -3.56 -0.04
C LEU A 279 21.23 -3.06 0.19
N ASP A 280 21.91 -2.66 -0.88
CA ASP A 280 23.21 -2.00 -0.79
C ASP A 280 23.11 -0.62 -0.12
N ASN A 281 21.98 0.07 -0.35
CA ASN A 281 21.70 1.34 0.30
C ASN A 281 21.37 1.12 1.78
N VAL A 282 22.21 1.66 2.66
CA VAL A 282 22.03 1.57 4.12
C VAL A 282 21.15 2.66 4.72
N VAL A 283 20.79 3.70 3.96
CA VAL A 283 19.98 4.83 4.45
C VAL A 283 18.65 4.37 5.06
N PRO A 284 17.88 3.46 4.44
CA PRO A 284 16.67 2.92 5.05
C PRO A 284 16.92 2.26 6.42
N ARG A 285 18.06 1.58 6.59
CA ARG A 285 18.41 0.94 7.88
C ARG A 285 18.65 2.00 8.96
N ALA A 286 19.37 3.07 8.64
CA ALA A 286 19.54 4.20 9.56
C ALA A 286 18.20 4.78 10.04
N ILE A 287 17.26 4.96 9.12
CA ILE A 287 15.91 5.48 9.44
C ILE A 287 15.19 4.56 10.41
N VAL A 288 15.23 3.24 10.18
CA VAL A 288 14.60 2.26 11.08
C VAL A 288 15.27 2.26 12.46
N HIS A 289 16.60 2.31 12.53
CA HIS A 289 17.32 2.43 13.80
C HIS A 289 16.95 3.71 14.56
N LEU A 290 16.79 4.84 13.88
CA LEU A 290 16.34 6.09 14.50
C LEU A 290 14.93 5.95 15.08
N ARG A 291 13.99 5.33 14.36
CA ARG A 291 12.63 5.07 14.84
C ARG A 291 12.61 4.10 16.02
N LEU A 292 13.44 3.05 15.98
CA LEU A 292 13.60 2.12 17.10
C LEU A 292 14.09 2.85 18.35
N ALA A 293 15.07 3.75 18.22
CA ALA A 293 15.54 4.56 19.34
C ALA A 293 14.40 5.38 19.98
N GLU A 294 13.53 5.99 19.17
CA GLU A 294 12.37 6.75 19.66
C GLU A 294 11.32 5.84 20.35
N LEU A 295 11.00 4.70 19.75
CA LEU A 295 10.04 3.74 20.32
C LEU A 295 10.55 3.13 21.63
N LEU A 296 11.83 2.78 21.69
CA LEU A 296 12.46 2.21 22.88
C LEU A 296 12.54 3.23 24.02
N GLU A 297 12.83 4.50 23.72
CA GLU A 297 12.77 5.57 24.71
C GLU A 297 11.35 5.76 25.26
N ALA A 298 10.33 5.77 24.37
CA ALA A 298 8.94 5.84 24.79
C ALA A 298 8.51 4.65 25.67
N ALA A 299 9.15 3.49 25.48
CA ALA A 299 8.96 2.30 26.30
C ALA A 299 9.89 2.24 27.55
N ALA A 300 10.60 3.33 27.88
CA ALA A 300 11.57 3.42 28.97
C ALA A 300 12.74 2.41 28.92
N ARG A 301 13.13 1.99 27.70
CA ARG A 301 14.27 1.09 27.42
C ARG A 301 15.49 1.90 26.95
N THR A 302 16.03 2.73 27.84
CA THR A 302 17.02 3.76 27.50
C THR A 302 18.34 3.21 26.95
N GLU A 303 18.85 2.10 27.48
CA GLU A 303 20.11 1.49 27.00
C GLU A 303 19.98 0.98 25.56
N GLU A 304 18.87 0.31 25.24
CA GLU A 304 18.61 -0.16 23.88
C GLU A 304 18.35 1.02 22.93
N SER A 305 17.63 2.05 23.42
CA SER A 305 17.42 3.28 22.66
C SER A 305 18.74 3.94 22.24
N SER A 306 19.72 4.05 23.15
CA SER A 306 21.02 4.65 22.84
C SER A 306 21.86 3.80 21.88
N ALA A 307 21.78 2.46 21.97
CA ALA A 307 22.40 1.57 20.99
C ALA A 307 21.83 1.76 19.57
N HIS A 308 20.50 1.82 19.44
CA HIS A 308 19.87 2.08 18.14
C HIS A 308 20.15 3.49 17.61
N LEU A 309 20.23 4.52 18.46
CA LEU A 309 20.62 5.86 18.03
C LEU A 309 22.08 5.90 17.53
N ALA A 310 23.00 5.26 18.25
CA ALA A 310 24.39 5.13 17.81
C ALA A 310 24.47 4.43 16.46
N ALA A 311 23.76 3.31 16.27
CA ALA A 311 23.70 2.61 14.99
C ALA A 311 23.20 3.50 13.84
N ALA A 312 22.15 4.30 14.07
CA ALA A 312 21.63 5.24 13.06
C ALA A 312 22.68 6.29 12.65
N ILE A 313 23.38 6.89 13.63
CA ILE A 313 24.46 7.86 13.39
C ILE A 313 25.58 7.21 12.55
N LEU A 314 26.03 6.02 12.95
CA LEU A 314 27.11 5.32 12.27
C LEU A 314 26.78 4.98 10.82
N TYR A 315 25.58 4.46 10.56
CA TYR A 315 25.14 4.18 9.19
C TYR A 315 25.16 5.43 8.30
N ARG A 316 24.69 6.56 8.80
CA ARG A 316 24.66 7.80 8.02
C ARG A 316 26.04 8.40 7.82
N ALA A 317 26.80 8.56 8.90
CA ALA A 317 28.10 9.21 8.89
C ALA A 317 29.08 8.50 7.94
N LEU A 318 29.17 7.17 8.05
CA LEU A 318 30.07 6.37 7.20
C LEU A 318 29.58 6.20 5.75
N SER A 319 28.33 6.58 5.47
CA SER A 319 27.79 6.63 4.11
C SER A 319 27.92 8.00 3.47
N GLY A 320 28.33 9.03 4.21
CA GLY A 320 28.42 10.40 3.71
C GLY A 320 27.06 11.05 3.43
N PHE A 321 25.96 10.50 3.95
CA PHE A 321 24.64 11.11 3.83
C PHE A 321 24.38 12.10 4.97
N ASP A 322 23.49 13.07 4.74
CA ASP A 322 23.03 13.98 5.78
C ASP A 322 22.42 13.20 6.97
N PHE A 323 22.82 13.58 8.19
CA PHE A 323 22.42 12.95 9.45
C PHE A 323 21.88 13.94 10.49
N ARG A 324 21.32 15.06 10.02
CA ARG A 324 20.76 16.10 10.89
C ARG A 324 19.61 15.59 11.76
N ALA A 325 18.86 14.58 11.30
CA ALA A 325 17.77 14.00 12.09
C ALA A 325 18.33 13.29 13.33
N GLU A 326 19.35 12.47 13.13
CA GLU A 326 20.05 11.72 14.17
C GLU A 326 20.75 12.66 15.16
N ILE A 327 21.40 13.73 14.67
CA ILE A 327 22.00 14.77 15.52
C ILE A 327 20.95 15.50 16.37
N ARG A 328 19.83 15.91 15.77
CA ARG A 328 18.74 16.55 16.53
C ARG A 328 18.19 15.61 17.61
N ALA A 329 18.07 14.33 17.30
CA ALA A 329 17.62 13.33 18.24
C ALA A 329 18.62 13.14 19.40
N LEU A 330 19.93 13.18 19.12
CA LEU A 330 20.98 13.16 20.14
C LEU A 330 20.97 14.41 21.02
N ILE A 331 20.90 15.61 20.42
CA ILE A 331 20.80 16.89 21.14
C ILE A 331 19.61 16.88 22.10
N THR A 332 18.44 16.44 21.62
CA THR A 332 17.22 16.36 22.43
C THR A 332 17.42 15.53 23.69
N ARG A 333 18.11 14.38 23.58
CA ARG A 333 18.36 13.48 24.71
C ARG A 333 19.41 14.02 25.67
N LEU A 334 20.51 14.56 25.14
CA LEU A 334 21.55 15.23 25.93
C LEU A 334 21.01 16.41 26.76
N GLY A 335 20.01 17.13 26.22
CA GLY A 335 19.36 18.24 26.92
C GLY A 335 18.39 17.83 28.03
N ARG A 336 17.79 16.64 27.93
CA ARG A 336 16.87 16.09 28.95
C ARG A 336 17.61 15.43 30.11
N GLU A 337 18.66 14.68 29.78
CA GLU A 337 19.41 13.85 30.72
C GLU A 337 20.90 14.20 30.59
N GLN A 338 21.43 14.96 31.56
CA GLN A 338 22.86 15.32 31.57
C GLN A 338 23.79 14.10 31.57
N SER A 339 23.28 12.93 32.01
CA SER A 339 24.00 11.65 32.03
C SER A 339 23.79 10.78 30.79
N TYR A 340 23.11 11.25 29.73
CA TYR A 340 22.91 10.44 28.52
C TYR A 340 24.25 10.11 27.86
N THR A 341 24.46 8.82 27.59
CA THR A 341 25.66 8.28 26.96
C THR A 341 25.29 7.33 25.82
N LEU A 342 26.06 7.40 24.74
CA LEU A 342 26.04 6.39 23.70
C LEU A 342 26.92 5.20 24.15
N PRO A 343 26.57 3.96 23.78
CA PRO A 343 27.41 2.81 24.09
C PRO A 343 28.72 2.88 23.32
N PRO A 344 29.81 2.26 23.82
CA PRO A 344 31.04 2.12 23.05
C PRO A 344 30.78 1.41 21.72
N VAL A 345 31.36 1.94 20.64
CA VAL A 345 31.27 1.39 19.28
C VAL A 345 31.71 -0.08 19.28
N ALA A 346 32.80 -0.42 19.96
CA ALA A 346 33.25 -1.82 20.05
C ALA A 346 32.17 -2.74 20.64
N THR A 347 31.54 -2.35 21.76
CA THR A 347 30.46 -3.10 22.38
C THR A 347 29.25 -3.24 21.44
N LEU A 348 28.90 -2.16 20.73
CA LEU A 348 27.81 -2.18 19.77
C LEU A 348 28.09 -3.14 18.60
N LEU A 349 29.32 -3.18 18.09
CA LEU A 349 29.69 -4.04 16.96
C LEU A 349 29.86 -5.52 17.36
N GLU A 350 30.06 -5.81 18.65
CA GLU A 350 30.10 -7.17 19.19
C GLU A 350 28.71 -7.76 19.44
N ASP A 351 27.67 -6.94 19.56
CA ASP A 351 26.29 -7.37 19.75
C ASP A 351 25.73 -8.01 18.46
N PRO A 352 25.28 -9.29 18.51
CA PRO A 352 24.69 -9.98 17.36
C PRO A 352 23.50 -9.25 16.73
N SER A 353 22.75 -8.46 17.51
CA SER A 353 21.61 -7.67 17.04
C SER A 353 22.02 -6.57 16.06
N PHE A 354 23.31 -6.20 16.03
CA PHE A 354 23.90 -5.19 15.16
C PHE A 354 24.91 -5.79 14.17
N ALA A 355 24.86 -7.09 13.90
CA ALA A 355 25.80 -7.77 13.00
C ALA A 355 25.87 -7.15 11.58
N ASP A 356 24.75 -6.63 11.07
CA ASP A 356 24.72 -5.94 9.76
C ASP A 356 25.46 -4.60 9.78
N LEU A 357 25.43 -3.89 10.92
CA LEU A 357 26.20 -2.67 11.12
C LEU A 357 27.69 -3.01 11.21
N ALA A 358 28.06 -4.05 11.96
CA ALA A 358 29.44 -4.53 12.05
C ALA A 358 30.02 -4.88 10.67
N ARG A 359 29.26 -5.63 9.86
CA ARG A 359 29.63 -5.92 8.47
C ARG A 359 29.78 -4.64 7.66
N PHE A 360 28.84 -3.71 7.78
CA PHE A 360 28.92 -2.44 7.07
C PHE A 360 30.16 -1.61 7.44
N VAL A 361 30.48 -1.44 8.72
CA VAL A 361 31.69 -0.75 9.18
C VAL A 361 32.94 -1.42 8.63
N GLN A 362 33.00 -2.76 8.67
CA GLN A 362 34.11 -3.53 8.10
C GLN A 362 34.28 -3.27 6.60
N THR A 363 33.20 -3.22 5.82
CA THR A 363 33.27 -2.92 4.37
C THR A 363 33.77 -1.52 4.07
N LYS A 364 33.62 -0.57 4.99
CA LYS A 364 34.18 0.78 4.87
C LYS A 364 35.67 0.85 5.19
N GLY A 365 36.22 -0.19 5.81
CA GLY A 365 37.64 -0.26 6.15
C GLY A 365 38.08 0.75 7.22
N VAL A 366 37.14 1.30 7.99
CA VAL A 366 37.43 2.28 9.04
C VAL A 366 37.63 1.54 10.38
N PRO A 367 38.75 1.75 11.10
CA PRO A 367 38.96 1.17 12.42
C PRO A 367 37.89 1.62 13.42
N ALA A 368 37.36 0.68 14.21
CA ALA A 368 36.33 0.98 15.22
C ALA A 368 36.78 2.03 16.27
N ALA A 369 38.08 2.08 16.56
CA ALA A 369 38.67 3.08 17.46
C ALA A 369 38.58 4.51 16.89
N ASP A 370 38.77 4.67 15.59
CA ASP A 370 38.68 5.97 14.93
C ASP A 370 37.22 6.45 14.91
N VAL A 371 36.30 5.53 14.59
CA VAL A 371 34.85 5.78 14.65
C VAL A 371 34.40 6.18 16.06
N GLN A 372 34.93 5.51 17.09
CA GLN A 372 34.67 5.87 18.49
C GLN A 372 35.17 7.28 18.81
N ALA A 373 36.40 7.61 18.43
CA ALA A 373 36.99 8.92 18.70
C ALA A 373 36.19 10.07 18.05
N ASP A 374 35.71 9.88 16.82
CA ASP A 374 34.87 10.84 16.12
C ASP A 374 33.50 11.01 16.80
N LEU A 375 32.88 9.91 17.23
CA LEU A 375 31.59 9.93 17.93
C LEU A 375 31.70 10.63 19.30
N ASP A 376 32.78 10.40 20.03
CA ASP A 376 33.08 11.06 21.30
C ASP A 376 33.32 12.55 21.12
N ALA A 377 34.10 12.93 20.10
CA ALA A 377 34.36 14.32 19.75
C ALA A 377 33.06 15.06 19.40
N LEU A 378 32.20 14.46 18.58
CA LEU A 378 30.88 14.98 18.24
C LEU A 378 30.02 15.17 19.51
N THR A 379 29.94 14.14 20.37
CA THR A 379 29.13 14.20 21.59
C THR A 379 29.63 15.29 22.54
N ALA A 380 30.96 15.44 22.68
CA ALA A 380 31.57 16.50 23.50
C ALA A 380 31.25 17.90 22.96
N GLN A 381 31.34 18.10 21.63
CA GLN A 381 30.99 19.36 20.99
C GLN A 381 29.52 19.73 21.22
N LEU A 382 28.61 18.76 21.06
CA LEU A 382 27.17 18.98 21.32
C LEU A 382 26.89 19.32 22.78
N LYS A 383 27.52 18.64 23.74
CA LYS A 383 27.40 18.95 25.18
C LYS A 383 27.85 20.38 25.51
N GLN A 384 28.94 20.84 24.89
CA GLN A 384 29.42 22.22 25.07
C GLN A 384 28.41 23.25 24.54
N HIS A 385 27.74 22.97 23.41
CA HIS A 385 26.74 23.88 22.83
C HIS A 385 25.38 23.88 23.55
N ILE A 386 25.04 22.80 24.28
CA ILE A 386 23.80 22.71 25.06
C ILE A 386 23.98 23.33 26.46
N GLY A 387 25.18 23.21 27.05
CA GLY A 387 25.47 23.66 28.41
C GLY A 387 25.96 25.11 28.57
N GLY A 388 26.30 25.79 27.47
CA GLY A 388 26.60 27.23 27.43
C GLY A 388 25.40 28.01 26.94
#